data_AF-S2F683-F1
#
_entry.id   AF-S2F683-F1
#
_cell.length_a   1.000
_cell.length_b   1.000
_cell.length_c   1.000
_cell.angle_alpha   90.00
_cell.angle_beta   90.00
_cell.angle_gamma   90.00
#
_symmetry.space_group_name_H-M   'P 1'
#
loop_
_entity.id
_entity.type
_entity.pdbx_description
1 polymer ?
#
loop_
_entity_poly.entity_id
_entity_poly.type
_entity_poly.pdbx_seq_one_letter_code
_entity_poly.pdbx_strand_id
1 'polypeptide(L)'
;MTGLKSLERRVISWLLSDDTGASSTSICAHMLGESCEGYAPSDCSDLGRCLRLLDLVPEWAPRVHEMAAYGPDWKGLIAHWDQIVSLYQHEGGVPSKKRPRSPETYRVMKLAIAEGYRNDPNYECGFGSDGTLTWSRCITGDSQEEEQEG
;
A
#
# COMPACT_ATOMS: atom_id res chain seq x y z
N MET A 1 -19.77 -2.02 28.72
CA MET A 1 -19.51 -3.00 27.64
C MET A 1 -19.99 -2.40 26.33
N THR A 2 -19.13 -1.66 25.63
CA THR A 2 -19.42 -1.25 24.25
C THR A 2 -19.42 -2.53 23.41
N GLY A 3 -20.59 -3.00 23.01
CA GLY A 3 -20.70 -4.14 22.11
C GLY A 3 -19.82 -3.90 20.88
N LEU A 4 -19.07 -4.92 20.44
CA LEU A 4 -18.31 -4.83 19.20
C LEU A 4 -19.25 -4.32 18.11
N LYS A 5 -18.92 -3.18 17.52
CA LYS A 5 -19.58 -2.70 16.31
C LYS A 5 -19.46 -3.79 15.25
N SER A 6 -20.54 -4.08 14.52
CA SER A 6 -20.48 -4.99 13.37
C SER A 6 -19.41 -4.55 12.38
N LEU A 7 -18.93 -5.47 11.54
CA LEU A 7 -17.95 -5.16 10.50
C LEU A 7 -18.40 -3.95 9.68
N GLU A 8 -19.64 -3.95 9.23
CA GLU A 8 -20.22 -2.87 8.44
C GLU A 8 -20.16 -1.54 9.20
N ARG A 9 -20.47 -1.55 10.50
CA ARG A 9 -20.43 -0.30 11.29
C ARG A 9 -19.01 0.20 11.52
N ARG A 10 -18.02 -0.68 11.63
CA ARG A 10 -16.59 -0.29 11.70
C ARG A 10 -16.14 0.31 10.38
N VAL A 11 -16.40 -0.38 9.26
CA VAL A 11 -16.06 0.08 7.90
C VAL A 11 -16.76 1.41 7.57
N ILE A 12 -18.06 1.55 7.82
CA ILE A 12 -18.80 2.80 7.59
C ILE A 12 -18.24 3.94 8.46
N SER A 13 -17.89 3.68 9.73
CA SER A 13 -17.31 4.72 10.60
C SER A 13 -15.96 5.20 10.06
N TRP A 14 -15.13 4.28 9.53
CA TRP A 14 -13.86 4.61 8.91
C TRP A 14 -14.02 5.36 7.59
N LEU A 15 -14.92 4.89 6.70
CA LEU A 15 -15.24 5.57 5.44
C LEU A 15 -15.71 7.01 5.64
N LEU A 16 -16.42 7.29 6.73
CA LEU A 16 -16.92 8.63 7.08
C LEU A 16 -15.90 9.47 7.89
N SER A 17 -14.70 8.94 8.16
CA SER A 17 -13.63 9.65 8.85
C SER A 17 -12.66 10.33 7.90
N ASP A 18 -11.74 11.13 8.43
CA ASP A 18 -10.60 11.71 7.70
C ASP A 18 -9.39 10.76 7.62
N ASP A 19 -9.52 9.53 8.10
CA ASP A 19 -8.45 8.53 8.18
C ASP A 19 -8.44 7.54 7.00
N THR A 20 -8.79 8.04 5.82
CA THR A 20 -8.92 7.26 4.57
C THR A 20 -7.94 7.76 3.51
N GLY A 21 -7.67 6.93 2.51
CA GLY A 21 -6.77 7.23 1.39
C GLY A 21 -6.67 6.06 0.42
N ALA A 22 -6.18 6.31 -0.79
CA ALA A 22 -6.20 5.38 -1.93
C ALA A 22 -5.71 3.95 -1.58
N SER A 23 -4.61 3.84 -0.84
CA SER A 23 -4.05 2.55 -0.43
C SER A 23 -4.91 1.81 0.60
N SER A 24 -5.37 2.50 1.64
CA SER A 24 -6.29 1.91 2.63
C SER A 24 -7.65 1.54 2.02
N THR A 25 -8.15 2.32 1.06
CA THR A 25 -9.38 2.00 0.31
C THR A 25 -9.20 0.79 -0.57
N SER A 26 -8.02 0.61 -1.17
CA SER A 26 -7.71 -0.60 -1.96
C SER A 26 -7.72 -1.86 -1.08
N ILE A 27 -7.15 -1.81 0.12
CA ILE A 27 -7.28 -2.90 1.11
C ILE A 27 -8.76 -3.16 1.41
N CYS A 28 -9.52 -2.12 1.76
CA CYS A 28 -10.94 -2.28 2.10
C CYS A 28 -11.74 -2.92 0.96
N ALA A 29 -11.57 -2.45 -0.28
CA ALA A 29 -12.26 -2.97 -1.44
C ALA A 29 -11.95 -4.45 -1.66
N HIS A 30 -10.66 -4.82 -1.64
CA HIS A 30 -10.22 -6.20 -1.74
C HIS A 30 -10.85 -7.09 -0.66
N MET A 31 -10.81 -6.66 0.60
CA MET A 31 -11.32 -7.45 1.72
C MET A 31 -12.84 -7.67 1.67
N LEU A 32 -13.58 -6.74 1.05
CA LEU A 32 -15.03 -6.82 0.81
C LEU A 32 -15.38 -7.56 -0.49
N GLY A 33 -14.41 -7.90 -1.34
CA GLY A 33 -14.64 -8.51 -2.65
C GLY A 33 -15.19 -7.53 -3.69
N GLU A 34 -14.95 -6.24 -3.50
CA GLU A 34 -15.36 -5.16 -4.41
C GLU A 34 -14.26 -4.86 -5.44
N SER A 35 -14.62 -4.07 -6.46
CA SER A 35 -13.65 -3.56 -7.44
C SER A 35 -12.53 -2.78 -6.73
N CYS A 36 -11.27 -3.12 -7.02
CA CYS A 36 -10.10 -2.60 -6.33
C CYS A 36 -9.09 -2.06 -7.34
N GLU A 37 -8.72 -0.79 -7.19
CA GLU A 37 -7.71 -0.13 -8.02
C GLU A 37 -6.27 -0.56 -7.67
N GLY A 38 -6.07 -1.18 -6.50
CA GLY A 38 -4.81 -1.82 -6.14
C GLY A 38 -3.69 -0.87 -5.71
N TYR A 39 -3.97 0.39 -5.36
CA TYR A 39 -2.93 1.33 -4.95
C TYR A 39 -2.16 0.86 -3.70
N ALA A 40 -0.83 0.85 -3.77
CA ALA A 40 0.03 0.60 -2.62
C ALA A 40 0.30 1.88 -1.79
N PRO A 41 0.63 1.76 -0.49
CA PRO A 41 1.06 2.90 0.30
C PRO A 41 2.40 3.44 -0.21
N SER A 42 2.41 4.71 -0.60
CA SER A 42 3.58 5.35 -1.24
C SER A 42 4.52 6.04 -0.24
N ASP A 43 3.99 6.37 0.95
CA ASP A 43 4.70 7.00 2.06
C ASP A 43 4.22 6.50 3.44
N CYS A 44 4.83 6.99 4.52
CA CYS A 44 4.51 6.58 5.88
C CYS A 44 3.13 7.06 6.38
N SER A 45 2.55 8.09 5.75
CA SER A 45 1.20 8.57 6.04
C SER A 45 0.17 7.60 5.46
N ASP A 46 0.39 7.15 4.22
CA ASP A 46 -0.39 6.10 3.55
C ASP A 46 -0.33 4.79 4.34
N LEU A 47 0.88 4.36 4.72
CA LEU A 47 1.07 3.16 5.54
C LEU A 47 0.30 3.26 6.86
N GLY A 48 0.37 4.41 7.53
CA GLY A 48 -0.36 4.65 8.77
C GLY A 48 -1.87 4.47 8.64
N ARG A 49 -2.47 4.99 7.55
CA ARG A 49 -3.90 4.79 7.27
C ARG A 49 -4.23 3.32 7.05
N CYS A 50 -3.38 2.59 6.30
CA CYS A 50 -3.55 1.15 6.11
C CYS A 50 -3.52 0.40 7.46
N LEU A 51 -2.54 0.68 8.31
CA LEU A 51 -2.41 0.01 9.61
C LEU A 51 -3.58 0.33 10.54
N ARG A 52 -4.05 1.58 10.59
CA ARG A 52 -5.22 1.93 11.42
C ARG A 52 -6.52 1.28 10.92
N LEU A 53 -6.68 1.08 9.61
CA LEU A 53 -7.77 0.28 9.06
C LEU A 53 -7.67 -1.19 9.53
N LEU A 54 -6.47 -1.78 9.47
CA LEU A 54 -6.25 -3.16 9.92
C LEU A 54 -6.41 -3.32 11.44
N ASP A 55 -6.05 -2.31 12.23
CA ASP A 55 -6.33 -2.29 13.68
C ASP A 55 -7.83 -2.18 13.97
N LEU A 56 -8.57 -1.45 13.14
CA LEU A 56 -10.03 -1.33 13.24
C LEU A 56 -10.75 -2.62 12.84
N VAL A 57 -10.19 -3.37 11.89
CA VAL A 57 -10.73 -4.64 11.41
C VAL A 57 -9.64 -5.73 11.49
N PRO A 58 -9.33 -6.22 12.70
CA PRO A 58 -8.20 -7.13 12.93
C PRO A 58 -8.33 -8.45 12.18
N GLU A 59 -9.55 -8.83 11.78
CA GLU A 59 -9.82 -9.99 10.93
C GLU A 59 -9.17 -9.88 9.54
N TRP A 60 -8.79 -8.67 9.11
CA TRP A 60 -8.13 -8.41 7.82
C TRP A 60 -6.60 -8.36 7.92
N ALA A 61 -6.03 -8.20 9.11
CA ALA A 61 -4.58 -8.14 9.30
C ALA A 61 -3.82 -9.33 8.69
N PRO A 62 -4.20 -10.61 8.93
CA PRO A 62 -3.50 -11.75 8.32
C PRO A 62 -3.70 -11.84 6.80
N ARG A 63 -4.70 -11.16 6.26
CA ARG A 63 -5.06 -11.17 4.84
C ARG A 63 -4.32 -10.10 4.03
N VAL A 64 -3.60 -9.18 4.67
CA VAL A 64 -2.91 -8.08 3.96
C VAL A 64 -1.94 -8.60 2.89
N HIS A 65 -1.38 -9.80 3.05
CA HIS A 65 -0.51 -10.45 2.07
C HIS A 65 -1.23 -10.75 0.73
N GLU A 66 -2.55 -10.86 0.71
CA GLU A 66 -3.35 -11.01 -0.51
C GLU A 66 -3.17 -9.79 -1.44
N MET A 67 -2.80 -8.62 -0.91
CA MET A 67 -2.57 -7.41 -1.70
C MET A 67 -1.41 -7.54 -2.69
N ALA A 68 -0.50 -8.52 -2.52
CA ALA A 68 0.57 -8.80 -3.48
C ALA A 68 0.06 -9.12 -4.91
N ALA A 69 -1.23 -9.43 -5.07
CA ALA A 69 -1.87 -9.62 -6.36
C ALA A 69 -1.98 -8.33 -7.21
N TYR A 70 -1.85 -7.14 -6.61
CA TYR A 70 -2.15 -5.86 -7.28
C TYR A 70 -0.98 -5.18 -7.97
N GLY A 71 0.24 -5.69 -7.87
CA GLY A 71 1.37 -5.11 -8.59
C GLY A 71 2.73 -5.35 -7.94
N PRO A 72 3.81 -4.98 -8.65
CA PRO A 72 5.18 -5.10 -8.13
C PRO A 72 5.41 -4.28 -6.86
N ASP A 73 4.79 -3.11 -6.73
CA ASP A 73 4.81 -2.30 -5.51
C ASP A 73 4.31 -3.06 -4.28
N TRP A 74 3.12 -3.66 -4.36
CA TRP A 74 2.58 -4.50 -3.30
C TRP A 74 3.41 -5.76 -3.07
N LYS A 75 3.85 -6.47 -4.12
CA LYS A 75 4.74 -7.63 -3.97
C LYS A 75 5.98 -7.29 -3.15
N GLY A 76 6.60 -6.15 -3.46
CA GLY A 76 7.76 -5.62 -2.74
C GLY A 76 7.45 -5.31 -1.27
N LEU A 77 6.39 -4.55 -1.01
CA LEU A 77 5.98 -4.18 0.35
C LEU A 77 5.61 -5.40 1.20
N ILE A 78 4.86 -6.36 0.62
CA ILE A 78 4.42 -7.56 1.31
C ILE A 78 5.59 -8.48 1.66
N ALA A 79 6.63 -8.54 0.83
CA ALA A 79 7.84 -9.31 1.13
C ALA A 79 8.58 -8.79 2.39
N HIS A 80 8.41 -7.51 2.73
CA HIS A 80 9.06 -6.84 3.87
C HIS A 80 8.08 -6.31 4.92
N TRP A 81 6.83 -6.76 4.88
CA TRP A 81 5.72 -6.11 5.61
C TRP A 81 5.98 -5.99 7.12
N ASP A 82 6.33 -7.09 7.78
CA ASP A 82 6.56 -7.11 9.23
C ASP A 82 7.72 -6.18 9.66
N GLN A 83 8.79 -6.15 8.86
CA GLN A 83 9.92 -5.25 9.09
C GLN A 83 9.49 -3.78 8.96
N ILE A 84 8.74 -3.46 7.90
CA ILE A 84 8.22 -2.09 7.66
C ILE A 84 7.32 -1.66 8.81
N VAL A 85 6.39 -2.51 9.24
CA VAL A 85 5.47 -2.21 10.35
C VAL A 85 6.22 -2.03 11.66
N SER A 86 7.20 -2.89 11.95
CA SER A 86 8.04 -2.78 13.15
C SER A 86 8.82 -1.46 13.18
N LEU A 87 9.45 -1.06 12.07
CA LEU A 87 10.15 0.22 11.95
C LEU A 87 9.21 1.40 12.13
N TYR A 88 8.02 1.34 11.50
CA TYR A 88 7.02 2.40 11.60
C TYR A 88 6.58 2.64 13.06
N GLN A 89 6.35 1.55 13.80
CA GLN A 89 6.02 1.62 15.22
C GLN A 89 7.19 2.17 16.05
N HIS A 90 8.42 1.76 15.77
CA HIS A 90 9.62 2.24 16.46
C HIS A 90 9.88 3.73 16.23
N GLU A 91 9.62 4.24 15.02
CA GLU A 91 9.70 5.67 14.70
C GLU A 91 8.50 6.48 15.23
N GLY A 92 7.58 5.82 15.94
CA GLY A 92 6.57 6.45 16.76
C GLY A 92 5.14 6.44 16.19
N GLY A 93 4.90 5.91 14.98
CA GLY A 93 3.58 5.90 14.32
C GLY A 93 2.93 7.28 14.11
N VAL A 94 2.07 7.46 13.11
CA VAL A 94 1.48 8.78 12.73
C VAL A 94 0.03 8.88 13.30
N PRO A 95 -0.50 10.04 13.83
CA PRO A 95 -0.58 11.38 13.20
C PRO A 95 0.31 12.54 13.73
N SER A 96 0.35 13.61 12.93
CA SER A 96 1.47 14.47 12.54
C SER A 96 1.93 15.62 13.46
N LYS A 97 1.21 16.00 14.52
CA LYS A 97 1.42 17.33 15.13
C LYS A 97 2.71 17.51 15.95
N LYS A 98 3.47 16.44 16.26
CA LYS A 98 4.64 16.53 17.19
C LYS A 98 5.77 15.52 16.95
N ARG A 99 5.77 14.74 15.87
CA ARG A 99 6.67 13.56 15.77
C ARG A 99 7.79 13.76 14.73
N PRO A 100 8.97 13.13 14.92
CA PRO A 100 10.00 13.07 13.90
C PRO A 100 9.39 12.51 12.60
N ARG A 101 9.93 12.91 11.44
CA ARG A 101 9.66 12.17 10.20
C ARG A 101 10.01 10.69 10.46
N SER A 102 9.38 9.75 9.75
CA SER A 102 9.71 8.32 9.79
C SER A 102 10.69 7.97 8.64
N PRO A 103 11.95 8.51 8.64
CA PRO A 103 12.83 8.41 7.49
C PRO A 103 13.26 6.99 7.18
N GLU A 104 13.48 6.14 8.20
CA GLU A 104 13.92 4.77 7.96
C GLU A 104 12.77 3.92 7.43
N THR A 105 11.56 4.09 7.97
CA THR A 105 10.37 3.45 7.39
C THR A 105 10.20 3.86 5.94
N TYR A 106 10.26 5.16 5.64
CA TYR A 106 10.11 5.65 4.27
C TYR A 106 11.15 5.05 3.32
N ARG A 107 12.42 5.04 3.75
CA ARG A 107 13.52 4.48 2.96
C ARG A 107 13.31 2.98 2.69
N VAL A 108 12.95 2.20 3.71
CA VAL A 108 12.72 0.75 3.55
C VAL A 108 11.51 0.49 2.64
N MET A 109 10.42 1.25 2.78
CA MET A 109 9.28 1.15 1.86
C MET A 109 9.70 1.40 0.41
N LYS A 110 10.48 2.44 0.14
CA LYS A 110 10.94 2.74 -1.23
C LYS A 110 11.85 1.67 -1.81
N LEU A 111 12.73 1.09 -0.99
CA LEU A 111 13.59 -0.01 -1.42
C LEU A 111 12.80 -1.29 -1.67
N ALA A 112 11.80 -1.60 -0.83
CA ALA A 112 10.91 -2.74 -1.01
C ALA A 112 10.13 -2.61 -2.33
N ILE A 113 9.55 -1.44 -2.60
CA ILE A 113 8.89 -1.16 -3.89
C ILE A 113 9.87 -1.35 -5.05
N ALA A 114 11.08 -0.78 -4.96
CA ALA A 114 12.09 -0.93 -5.99
C ALA A 114 12.48 -2.40 -6.25
N GLU A 115 12.57 -3.22 -5.20
CA GLU A 115 12.82 -4.65 -5.32
C GLU A 115 11.67 -5.39 -6.01
N GLY A 116 10.42 -5.07 -5.66
CA GLY A 116 9.25 -5.63 -6.31
C GLY A 116 9.25 -5.39 -7.82
N TYR A 117 9.58 -4.17 -8.25
CA TYR A 117 9.74 -3.83 -9.67
C TYR A 117 10.95 -4.51 -10.32
N ARG A 118 12.09 -4.57 -9.62
CA ARG A 118 13.30 -5.25 -10.12
C ARG A 118 13.06 -6.73 -10.41
N ASN A 119 12.16 -7.36 -9.65
CA ASN A 119 11.84 -8.78 -9.74
C ASN A 119 10.67 -9.08 -10.69
N ASP A 120 10.01 -8.07 -11.26
CA ASP A 120 8.88 -8.26 -12.18
C ASP A 120 9.35 -8.14 -13.64
N PRO A 121 9.38 -9.24 -14.41
CA PRO A 121 9.91 -9.24 -15.77
C PRO A 121 9.04 -8.46 -16.77
N ASN A 122 7.85 -8.00 -16.36
CA ASN A 122 6.95 -7.21 -17.20
C ASN A 122 7.30 -5.71 -17.20
N TYR A 123 8.32 -5.30 -16.44
CA TYR A 123 8.70 -3.89 -16.30
C TYR A 123 10.17 -3.65 -16.65
N GLU A 124 10.40 -2.66 -17.49
CA GLU A 124 11.69 -1.97 -17.57
C GLU A 124 11.73 -0.89 -16.49
N CYS A 125 12.85 -0.77 -15.79
CA CYS A 125 12.98 0.09 -14.62
C CYS A 125 14.29 0.86 -14.59
N GLY A 126 14.23 2.10 -14.09
CA GLY A 126 15.38 2.88 -13.69
C GLY A 126 15.49 2.98 -12.17
N PHE A 127 16.72 2.94 -11.68
CA PHE A 127 17.01 3.03 -10.25
C PHE A 127 18.00 4.15 -9.97
N GLY A 128 17.81 4.83 -8.84
CA GLY A 128 18.76 5.82 -8.33
C GLY A 128 20.02 5.16 -7.75
N SER A 129 21.03 5.97 -7.46
CA SER A 129 22.25 5.50 -6.78
C SER A 129 21.97 4.99 -5.35
N ASP A 130 20.87 5.43 -4.74
CA ASP A 130 20.38 4.94 -3.45
C ASP A 130 19.56 3.64 -3.56
N GLY A 131 19.41 3.09 -4.76
CA GLY A 131 18.69 1.84 -5.04
C GLY A 131 17.18 1.98 -5.15
N THR A 132 16.62 3.19 -4.97
CA THR A 132 15.18 3.45 -5.09
C THR A 132 14.73 3.51 -6.55
N LEU A 133 13.46 3.19 -6.80
CA LEU A 133 12.87 3.26 -8.14
C LEU A 133 12.69 4.71 -8.57
N THR A 134 13.19 5.08 -9.75
CA THR A 134 13.04 6.43 -10.31
C THR A 134 12.02 6.49 -11.44
N TRP A 135 11.94 5.44 -12.24
CA TRP A 135 10.90 5.27 -13.25
C TRP A 135 10.70 3.78 -13.53
N SER A 136 9.51 3.44 -14.02
CA SER A 136 9.16 2.11 -14.51
C SER A 136 8.29 2.24 -15.76
N ARG A 137 8.42 1.32 -16.69
CA ARG A 137 7.58 1.19 -17.88
C ARG A 137 7.16 -0.27 -18.02
N CYS A 138 5.86 -0.52 -18.14
CA CYS A 138 5.37 -1.85 -18.50
C CYS A 138 5.78 -2.16 -19.94
N ILE A 139 6.41 -3.31 -20.17
CA ILE A 139 6.86 -3.75 -21.51
C ILE A 139 5.97 -4.84 -22.10
N THR A 140 5.06 -5.40 -21.31
CA THR A 140 4.01 -6.31 -21.80
C THR A 140 2.71 -5.53 -21.93
N GLY A 141 2.34 -5.10 -23.14
CA GLY A 141 0.98 -4.63 -23.42
C GLY A 141 0.76 -3.30 -24.14
N ASP A 142 1.66 -2.83 -25.01
CA ASP A 142 1.25 -1.91 -26.08
C ASP A 142 0.80 -2.74 -27.29
N SER A 143 -0.47 -3.15 -27.25
CA SER A 143 -1.23 -3.56 -28.44
C SER A 143 -2.65 -3.02 -28.32
N GLN A 144 -2.74 -1.70 -28.19
CA GLN A 144 -3.87 -0.95 -28.71
C GLN A 144 -3.28 0.05 -29.70
N GLU A 145 -3.09 -0.42 -30.94
CA GLU A 145 -3.14 0.45 -32.10
C GLU A 145 -4.54 1.09 -32.09
N GLU A 146 -4.66 2.32 -31.57
CA GLU A 146 -5.72 3.19 -32.04
C GLU A 146 -5.37 3.55 -33.49
N GLU A 147 -5.85 2.71 -34.42
CA GLU A 147 -6.06 3.10 -35.81
C GLU A 147 -6.97 4.34 -35.80
N GLN A 148 -6.35 5.52 -35.86
CA GLN A 148 -6.93 6.64 -36.58
C GLN A 148 -6.85 6.28 -38.06
N GLU A 149 -7.97 5.89 -38.67
CA GLU A 149 -8.35 6.25 -40.05
C GLU A 149 -9.70 5.62 -40.42
N GLY A 150 -10.65 6.44 -40.86
CA GLY A 150 -11.93 6.00 -41.43
C GLY A 150 -13.08 6.99 -41.26
#